data_AF-A0A9R0WMZ9-F1
#
_entry.id   AF-A0A9R0WMZ9-F1
#
_cell.length_a   1.000
_cell.length_b   1.000
_cell.length_c   1.000
_cell.angle_alpha   90.00
_cell.angle_beta   90.00
_cell.angle_gamma   90.00
#
_symmetry.space_group_name_H-M   'P 1'
#
loop_
_entity.id
_entity.type
_entity.pdbx_description
1 polymer ?
#
loop_
_entity_poly.entity_id
_entity_poly.type
_entity_poly.pdbx_seq_one_letter_code
_entity_poly.pdbx_strand_id
1 'polypeptide(L)'
;MEHKSNVRVVEMSAYLVWLRDLGPSVRFPLSVLWRKSLYSLEMALLTHYLFYHQFVVREGDARSRREIAGVDWQYNAYGGYNDLFGPEDHQLNRRKGHEEHITQDNLVARKVLELERIPRFETNFVLEGGSIHVDGEEIPI
;
A
#
# COMPACT_ATOMS: atom_id res chain seq x y z
N MET A 1 -14.69 -31.59 8.10
CA MET A 1 -14.26 -30.25 8.56
C MET A 1 -14.19 -29.37 7.34
N GLU A 2 -14.94 -28.27 7.32
CA GLU A 2 -14.95 -27.32 6.21
C GLU A 2 -13.74 -26.39 6.37
N HIS A 3 -12.80 -26.41 5.42
CA HIS A 3 -11.59 -25.59 5.47
C HIS A 3 -11.96 -24.13 5.15
N LYS A 4 -12.15 -23.30 6.18
CA LYS A 4 -12.30 -21.85 5.99
C LYS A 4 -10.96 -21.26 5.59
N SER A 5 -10.86 -20.78 4.35
CA SER A 5 -9.71 -20.00 3.89
C SER A 5 -9.68 -18.64 4.61
N ASN A 6 -8.49 -18.20 4.99
CA ASN A 6 -8.21 -16.88 5.55
C ASN A 6 -7.94 -15.82 4.45
N VAL A 7 -8.27 -16.15 3.20
CA VAL A 7 -8.04 -15.31 2.01
C VAL A 7 -9.37 -14.76 1.51
N ARG A 8 -9.48 -13.44 1.42
CA ARG A 8 -10.59 -12.73 0.78
C ARG A 8 -10.13 -12.22 -0.57
N VAL A 9 -10.78 -12.65 -1.65
CA VAL A 9 -10.55 -12.10 -2.99
C VAL A 9 -11.48 -10.92 -3.18
N VAL A 10 -10.94 -9.80 -3.63
CA VAL A 10 -11.70 -8.58 -3.94
C VAL A 10 -11.32 -8.15 -5.34
N GLU A 11 -12.33 -7.85 -6.15
CA GLU A 11 -12.12 -7.32 -7.50
C GLU A 11 -11.65 -5.86 -7.41
N MET A 12 -10.53 -5.56 -8.07
CA MET A 12 -9.99 -4.21 -8.14
C MET A 12 -9.25 -4.02 -9.46
N SER A 13 -9.66 -3.01 -10.22
CA SER A 13 -8.94 -2.59 -11.42
C SER A 13 -7.67 -1.85 -11.02
N ALA A 14 -6.53 -2.34 -11.49
CA ALA A 14 -5.21 -1.70 -11.45
C ALA A 14 -4.52 -2.00 -12.79
N TYR A 15 -3.60 -1.14 -13.20
CA TYR A 15 -2.82 -1.37 -14.40
C TYR A 15 -1.52 -2.12 -14.07
N LEU A 16 -0.86 -1.75 -12.97
CA LEU A 16 0.25 -2.49 -12.39
C LEU A 16 -0.17 -3.25 -11.13
N VAL A 17 0.48 -4.39 -10.88
CA VAL A 17 0.21 -5.27 -9.72
C VAL A 17 1.17 -5.04 -8.55
N TRP A 18 1.96 -3.97 -8.59
CA TRP A 18 2.98 -3.62 -7.59
C TRP A 18 2.38 -2.93 -6.36
N LEU A 19 1.50 -3.61 -5.62
CA LEU A 19 0.76 -3.03 -4.47
C LEU A 19 1.66 -2.37 -3.40
N ARG A 20 2.94 -2.76 -3.32
CA ARG A 20 3.95 -2.11 -2.46
C ARG A 20 4.12 -0.62 -2.79
N ASP A 21 3.96 -0.24 -4.05
CA ASP A 21 4.31 1.09 -4.56
C ASP A 21 3.08 1.97 -4.81
N LEU A 22 2.00 1.37 -5.30
CA LEU A 22 0.71 2.00 -5.63
C LEU A 22 -0.38 1.84 -4.55
N GLY A 23 -0.12 1.02 -3.53
CA GLY A 23 -1.00 0.85 -2.38
C GLY A 23 -0.81 1.94 -1.31
N PRO A 24 -1.70 2.01 -0.31
CA PRO A 24 -1.58 3.01 0.73
C PRO A 24 -0.53 2.61 1.77
N SER A 25 0.16 3.59 2.34
CA SER A 25 1.02 3.38 3.52
C SER A 25 0.17 3.44 4.79
N VAL A 26 0.05 2.33 5.53
CA VAL A 26 -0.83 2.20 6.73
C VAL A 26 -0.08 1.58 7.92
N ARG A 27 -0.39 2.04 9.15
CA ARG A 27 0.05 1.38 10.40
C ARG A 27 -0.87 0.22 10.78
N PHE A 28 -0.30 -0.97 11.01
CA PHE A 28 -0.94 -2.01 11.80
C PHE A 28 -0.35 -2.03 13.22
N PRO A 29 -1.17 -2.01 14.29
CA PRO A 29 -0.67 -2.23 15.63
C PRO A 29 -0.08 -3.65 15.73
N LEU A 30 1.11 -3.80 16.32
CA LEU A 30 1.75 -5.11 16.56
C LEU A 30 0.82 -6.11 17.28
N SER A 31 -0.14 -5.62 18.07
CA SER A 31 -1.17 -6.43 18.73
C SER A 31 -2.16 -7.13 17.79
N VAL A 32 -2.33 -6.63 16.56
CA VAL A 32 -3.19 -7.25 15.51
C VAL A 32 -2.44 -8.38 14.79
N LEU A 33 -1.13 -8.24 14.60
CA LEU A 33 -0.28 -9.27 13.99
C LEU A 33 -0.16 -10.51 14.89
N TRP A 34 -0.08 -10.31 16.21
CA TRP A 34 -0.02 -11.41 17.18
C TRP A 34 -1.30 -12.25 17.29
N ARG A 35 -2.47 -11.73 16.92
CA ARG A 35 -3.71 -12.53 16.89
C ARG A 35 -3.83 -13.45 15.68
N LYS A 36 -2.96 -13.32 14.67
CA LYS A 36 -3.00 -14.13 13.44
C LYS A 36 -1.79 -15.04 13.22
N SER A 37 -0.71 -14.88 13.99
CA SER A 37 0.48 -15.72 13.89
C SER A 37 0.53 -16.78 14.99
N LEU A 38 -0.09 -17.93 14.74
CA LEU A 38 0.13 -19.16 15.51
C LEU A 38 0.98 -20.20 14.76
N TYR A 39 1.65 -19.82 13.66
CA TYR A 39 2.38 -20.80 12.84
C TYR A 39 3.74 -20.27 12.34
N SER A 40 4.82 -20.89 12.85
CA SER A 40 6.21 -20.89 12.37
C SER A 40 7.00 -19.57 12.36
N LEU A 41 8.19 -19.60 12.97
CA LEU A 41 9.21 -18.52 12.95
C LEU A 41 9.64 -18.13 11.52
N GLU A 42 9.55 -19.03 10.54
CA GLU A 42 9.90 -18.73 9.14
C GLU A 42 8.89 -17.80 8.46
N MET A 43 7.60 -17.93 8.76
CA MET A 43 6.56 -17.04 8.24
C MET A 43 6.58 -15.67 8.91
N ALA A 44 6.99 -15.61 10.18
CA ALA A 44 7.25 -14.35 10.88
C ALA A 44 8.42 -13.57 10.27
N LEU A 45 9.47 -14.26 9.80
CA LEU A 45 10.62 -13.65 9.12
C LEU A 45 10.28 -13.18 7.69
N LEU A 46 9.47 -13.93 6.93
CA LEU A 46 8.98 -13.52 5.61
C LEU A 46 7.98 -12.36 5.68
N THR A 47 7.13 -12.32 6.71
CA THR A 47 6.27 -11.15 6.96
C THR A 47 7.04 -9.96 7.50
N HIS A 48 8.12 -10.14 8.27
CA HIS A 48 9.04 -9.06 8.61
C HIS A 48 9.74 -8.50 7.36
N TYR A 49 10.28 -9.34 6.49
CA TYR A 49 11.04 -8.89 5.31
C TYR A 49 10.18 -8.28 4.21
N LEU A 50 8.91 -8.69 4.07
CA LEU A 50 8.01 -8.23 3.01
C LEU A 50 6.98 -7.20 3.48
N PHE A 51 6.90 -6.88 4.77
CA PHE A 51 5.97 -5.87 5.32
C PHE A 51 6.66 -4.99 6.37
N TYR A 52 7.56 -4.10 5.92
CA TYR A 52 7.88 -2.92 6.72
C TYR A 52 6.78 -1.87 6.52
N HIS A 53 6.20 -1.49 7.65
CA HIS A 53 4.98 -0.72 7.79
C HIS A 53 5.33 0.76 7.70
N GLN A 54 4.64 1.50 6.84
CA GLN A 54 4.82 2.95 6.74
C GLN A 54 3.65 3.66 7.42
N PHE A 55 3.99 4.64 8.24
CA PHE A 55 3.18 5.06 9.39
C PHE A 55 2.43 6.36 9.14
N VAL A 56 1.14 6.40 9.47
CA VAL A 56 0.46 7.62 9.96
C VAL A 56 -0.49 7.27 11.09
N VAL A 57 -0.40 8.02 12.19
CA VAL A 57 -1.37 8.04 13.28
C VAL A 57 -1.89 9.46 13.38
N ARG A 58 -3.21 9.63 13.33
CA ARG A 58 -3.80 10.92 13.69
C ARG A 58 -3.88 10.98 15.21
N GLU A 59 -3.24 11.97 15.83
CA GLU A 59 -3.54 12.29 17.22
C GLU A 59 -4.99 12.77 17.31
N GLY A 60 -5.81 11.98 17.99
CA GLY A 60 -7.11 12.43 18.45
C GLY A 60 -6.97 13.18 19.78
N ASP A 61 -7.99 13.94 20.12
CA ASP A 61 -8.08 14.67 21.40
C ASP A 61 -7.80 13.73 22.59
N ALA A 62 -7.23 14.21 23.69
CA ALA A 62 -6.55 13.44 24.76
C ALA A 62 -7.37 12.31 25.45
N ARG A 63 -8.63 12.10 25.03
CA ARG A 63 -9.55 11.03 25.45
C ARG A 63 -9.83 9.97 24.37
N SER A 64 -9.33 10.13 23.14
CA SER A 64 -9.62 9.27 21.99
C SER A 64 -8.45 8.37 21.63
N ARG A 65 -8.76 7.12 21.27
CA ARG A 65 -7.78 6.10 20.87
C ARG A 65 -6.96 6.59 19.67
N ARG A 66 -5.69 6.15 19.57
CA ARG A 66 -4.91 6.27 18.33
C ARG A 66 -5.70 5.66 17.17
N GLU A 67 -6.00 6.46 16.16
CA GLU A 67 -6.71 6.03 14.95
C GLU A 67 -5.72 5.74 13.82
N ILE A 68 -5.92 4.62 13.13
CA ILE A 68 -5.14 4.24 11.95
C ILE A 68 -5.61 5.13 10.80
N ALA A 69 -4.66 5.67 10.03
CA ALA A 69 -4.93 6.32 8.76
C ALA A 69 -3.93 5.81 7.71
N GLY A 70 -4.33 5.91 6.44
CA GLY A 70 -3.46 5.60 5.31
C GLY A 70 -3.01 6.85 4.58
N VAL A 71 -1.77 6.84 4.10
CA VAL A 71 -1.27 7.84 3.14
C VAL A 71 -1.50 7.34 1.73
N ASP A 72 -2.08 8.20 0.92
CA ASP A 72 -2.31 8.02 -0.51
C ASP A 72 -1.29 8.90 -1.27
N TRP A 73 -0.21 8.25 -1.69
CA TRP A 73 0.86 8.88 -2.48
C TRP A 73 0.42 9.02 -3.93
N GLN A 74 0.82 10.10 -4.59
CA GLN A 74 0.71 10.13 -6.06
C GLN A 74 1.70 9.11 -6.63
N TYR A 75 1.25 8.32 -7.60
CA TYR A 75 2.04 7.37 -8.35
C TYR A 75 2.19 7.86 -9.79
N ASN A 76 3.37 7.72 -10.40
CA ASN A 76 3.60 8.12 -11.79
C ASN A 76 4.27 7.04 -12.65
N ALA A 77 4.19 5.77 -12.23
CA ALA A 77 4.87 4.66 -12.89
C ALA A 77 6.40 4.79 -12.93
N TYR A 78 7.02 5.11 -11.78
CA TYR A 78 8.48 5.22 -11.61
C TYR A 78 9.15 6.22 -12.56
N GLY A 79 8.48 7.35 -12.83
CA GLY A 79 8.94 8.36 -13.80
C GLY A 79 8.20 8.31 -15.14
N GLY A 80 7.43 7.26 -15.40
CA GLY A 80 6.54 7.16 -16.56
C GLY A 80 6.60 5.78 -17.21
N TYR A 81 5.50 5.38 -17.83
CA TYR A 81 5.37 4.06 -18.47
C TYR A 81 6.38 3.82 -19.60
N ASN A 82 6.82 4.87 -20.31
CA ASN A 82 7.83 4.75 -21.36
C ASN A 82 9.19 4.31 -20.80
N ASP A 83 9.58 4.87 -19.67
CA ASP A 83 10.86 4.57 -19.03
C ASP A 83 10.83 3.18 -18.39
N LEU A 84 9.66 2.74 -17.93
CA LEU A 84 9.47 1.46 -17.27
C LEU A 84 9.46 0.26 -18.23
N PHE A 85 8.82 0.37 -19.39
CA PHE A 85 8.63 -0.75 -20.32
C PHE A 85 9.44 -0.63 -21.63
N GLY A 86 10.09 0.51 -21.84
CA GLY A 86 10.82 0.79 -23.07
C GLY A 86 9.93 0.99 -24.31
N PRO A 87 10.52 1.34 -25.46
CA PRO A 87 9.78 1.71 -26.66
C PRO A 87 9.04 0.53 -27.34
N GLU A 88 9.49 -0.70 -27.11
CA GLU A 88 9.02 -1.89 -27.84
C GLU A 88 7.82 -2.60 -27.20
N ASP A 89 7.42 -2.24 -25.97
CA ASP A 89 6.24 -2.83 -25.33
C ASP A 89 4.95 -2.19 -25.86
N HIS A 90 4.68 -2.47 -27.13
CA HIS A 90 3.62 -1.89 -27.95
C HIS A 90 2.20 -2.18 -27.43
N GLN A 91 2.01 -3.12 -26.49
CA GLN A 91 0.69 -3.38 -25.93
C GLN A 91 0.28 -2.33 -24.90
N LEU A 92 1.23 -1.85 -24.11
CA LEU A 92 1.04 -0.70 -23.21
C LEU A 92 0.89 0.62 -23.98
N ASN A 93 1.68 0.82 -25.04
CA ASN A 93 1.69 2.07 -25.79
C ASN A 93 0.49 2.24 -26.76
N ARG A 94 -0.33 1.20 -26.99
CA ARG A 94 -1.44 1.25 -27.96
C ARG A 94 -2.85 1.29 -27.37
N ARG A 95 -3.07 0.83 -26.13
CA ARG A 95 -4.43 0.48 -25.68
C ARG A 95 -5.17 1.50 -24.83
N LYS A 96 -4.49 2.46 -24.21
CA LYS A 96 -5.06 3.65 -23.54
C LYS A 96 -3.91 4.65 -23.36
N GLY A 97 -4.18 5.95 -23.29
CA GLY A 97 -3.12 6.94 -23.08
C GLY A 97 -2.39 6.67 -21.76
N HIS A 98 -1.07 6.93 -21.69
CA HIS A 98 -0.27 6.69 -20.47
C HIS A 98 -0.86 7.37 -19.23
N GLU A 99 -1.48 8.54 -19.41
CA GLU A 99 -2.18 9.28 -18.36
C GLU A 99 -3.36 8.49 -17.77
N GLU A 100 -4.09 7.72 -18.57
CA GLU A 100 -5.21 6.90 -18.09
C GLU A 100 -4.73 5.71 -17.25
N HIS A 101 -3.58 5.12 -17.59
CA HIS A 101 -2.99 4.02 -16.81
C HIS A 101 -2.57 4.51 -15.43
N ILE A 102 -1.83 5.63 -15.39
CA ILE A 102 -1.42 6.29 -14.15
C ILE A 102 -2.65 6.68 -13.32
N THR A 103 -3.70 7.21 -13.97
CA THR A 103 -4.95 7.55 -13.28
C THR A 103 -5.59 6.32 -12.65
N GLN A 104 -5.58 5.16 -13.33
CA GLN A 104 -6.15 3.93 -12.79
C GLN A 104 -5.35 3.37 -11.60
N ASP A 105 -4.01 3.41 -11.66
CA ASP A 105 -3.16 2.97 -10.55
C ASP A 105 -3.28 3.88 -9.33
N ASN A 106 -3.38 5.20 -9.53
CA ASN A 106 -3.62 6.17 -8.45
C ASN A 106 -4.95 5.93 -7.70
N LEU A 107 -5.87 5.11 -8.23
CA LEU A 107 -7.09 4.75 -7.51
C LEU A 107 -6.89 3.58 -6.53
N VAL A 108 -5.79 2.84 -6.59
CA VAL A 108 -5.60 1.63 -5.79
C VAL A 108 -5.51 1.94 -4.30
N ALA A 109 -4.66 2.88 -3.90
CA ALA A 109 -4.53 3.29 -2.51
C ALA A 109 -5.88 3.73 -1.90
N ARG A 110 -6.62 4.59 -2.61
CA ARG A 110 -7.96 5.01 -2.23
C ARG A 110 -8.93 3.84 -2.04
N LYS A 111 -9.04 2.94 -3.03
CA LYS A 111 -9.97 1.81 -2.97
C LYS A 111 -9.66 0.87 -1.81
N VAL A 112 -8.38 0.60 -1.55
CA VAL A 112 -7.95 -0.24 -0.42
C VAL A 112 -8.39 0.39 0.91
N LEU A 113 -8.19 1.71 1.08
CA LEU A 113 -8.57 2.42 2.31
C LEU A 113 -10.10 2.48 2.49
N GLU A 114 -10.85 2.69 1.42
CA GLU A 114 -12.32 2.67 1.44
C GLU A 114 -12.88 1.28 1.82
N LEU A 115 -12.31 0.21 1.24
CA LEU A 115 -12.68 -1.18 1.56
C LEU A 115 -12.48 -1.51 3.05
N GLU A 116 -11.39 -1.03 3.63
CA GLU A 116 -11.05 -1.26 5.05
C GLU A 116 -11.63 -0.19 5.99
N ARG A 117 -12.33 0.83 5.46
CA ARG A 117 -12.90 1.95 6.21
C ARG A 117 -11.86 2.71 7.03
N ILE A 118 -10.68 2.89 6.46
CA ILE A 118 -9.55 3.60 7.08
C ILE A 118 -9.51 5.04 6.53
N PRO A 119 -9.42 6.08 7.39
CA PRO A 119 -9.20 7.45 6.97
C PRO A 119 -7.98 7.62 6.05
N ARG A 120 -8.09 8.52 5.07
CA ARG A 120 -7.09 8.74 4.01
C ARG A 120 -6.50 10.14 4.08
N PHE A 121 -5.17 10.23 4.00
CA PHE A 121 -4.42 11.45 3.75
C PHE A 121 -3.95 11.46 2.30
N GLU A 122 -4.52 12.37 1.51
CA GLU A 122 -4.10 12.58 0.12
C GLU A 122 -2.90 13.51 0.06
N THR A 123 -1.95 13.17 -0.81
CA THR A 123 -0.72 13.95 -1.00
C THR A 123 -0.69 14.57 -2.40
N ASN A 124 0.15 15.59 -2.55
CA ASN A 124 0.32 16.34 -3.80
C ASN A 124 1.72 16.16 -4.43
N PHE A 125 2.43 15.09 -4.04
CA PHE A 125 3.74 14.75 -4.59
C PHE A 125 3.85 13.25 -4.85
N VAL A 126 4.78 12.88 -5.73
CA VAL A 126 4.99 11.48 -6.13
C VAL A 126 5.89 10.76 -5.13
N LEU A 127 5.46 9.58 -4.69
CA LEU A 127 6.27 8.68 -3.88
C LEU A 127 5.78 7.24 -4.02
N GLU A 128 6.70 6.32 -4.24
CA GLU A 128 6.42 4.89 -4.23
C GLU A 128 6.75 4.29 -2.87
N GLY A 129 5.84 3.50 -2.29
CA GLY A 129 6.06 2.90 -0.98
C GLY A 129 7.32 2.03 -0.89
N GLY A 130 7.77 1.39 -1.97
CA GLY A 130 9.03 0.64 -2.00
C GLY A 130 10.30 1.49 -1.95
N SER A 131 10.20 2.81 -2.19
CA SER A 131 11.34 3.74 -2.20
C SER A 131 11.76 4.24 -0.82
N ILE A 132 10.92 4.07 0.20
CA ILE A 132 11.18 4.54 1.57
C ILE A 132 11.19 3.38 2.57
N HIS A 133 12.00 3.54 3.62
CA HIS A 133 12.04 2.63 4.76
C HIS A 133 11.98 3.45 6.04
N VAL A 134 11.27 2.93 7.04
CA VAL A 134 11.04 3.59 8.32
C VAL A 134 11.22 2.55 9.42
N ASP A 135 11.91 2.92 10.48
CA ASP A 135 12.17 2.05 11.64
C ASP A 135 11.03 2.08 12.68
N GLY A 136 10.12 3.06 12.57
CA GLY A 136 8.99 3.23 13.47
C GLY A 136 9.28 4.08 14.70
N GLU A 137 10.45 4.71 14.72
CA GLU A 137 10.79 5.73 15.69
C GLU A 137 10.63 7.11 15.01
N GLU A 138 10.08 8.10 15.74
CA GLU A 138 9.93 9.47 15.22
C GLU A 138 11.28 10.17 14.98
N ILE A 139 12.36 9.56 15.51
CA ILE A 139 13.73 10.04 15.72
C ILE A 139 13.84 11.53 16.13
N PRO A 140 14.42 11.77 17.32
CA PRO A 140 15.51 12.73 17.44
C PRO A 140 16.84 12.00 17.77
N ILE A 141 17.76 11.94 16.80
CA ILE A 141 19.21 11.86 16.94
C ILE A 141 19.86 12.62 15.80
#